data_AF-A0A3D0NS26-F1
#
_entry.id   AF-A0A3D0NS26-F1
#
_cell.length_a   1.000
_cell.length_b   1.000
_cell.length_c   1.000
_cell.angle_alpha   90.00
_cell.angle_beta   90.00
_cell.angle_gamma   90.00
#
_symmetry.space_group_name_H-M   'P 1'
#
loop_
_entity.id
_entity.type
_entity.pdbx_description
1 polymer ?
#
loop_
_entity_poly.entity_id
_entity_poly.type
_entity_poly.pdbx_seq_one_letter_code
_entity_poly.pdbx_strand_id
1 'polypeptide(L)'
;MKQAKKFMAAILVLTMVSAAAPMSVFAGTVTEGDESPKTDGDFKVSYTYTPEPTYTVTIPPGVTLSDDGATTARISAEGVENLDGKMINVELTSGTYTNEGSTFHAKNGDSVVTYTISRVNDPVSVGDIVAEFESNGSQTLTFSKPDKSNATVAGEHKENLTFTVSLSDVTVDPSMVRVTCLDYNAATKSFESITKTALPISSAPKSGSKTTLRDGWYAVTENYDFDEILSIKGTVNLVLCDNTVLSGLHVGVDTGNTLNIYAQSTGDAQGALKALCTGSYPGIGSDNATKCCGNITINGGKITATSGWDSAAIGSVYSGNEGNNGDITINGGIVTATGGNNGSHSAGIGIGADVTKPLNVIINGGTVIASSGGENAEGIGKGVGATGTVNLIVADGMTVYGGDSENPTTKIASPYNSRPRYMAVKNSLIGTTFKDVDTVNLGNDVYVYYDDEYIYNISGDYTLRYLAWDMGRHKHNYQLGNGRTYISVPDDTGKIPTAIRVASGSGTALDPYKFSAVY
;
A
#
# COMPACT_ATOMS: atom_id res chain seq x y z
N MET A 1 -39.77 24.88 -44.57
CA MET A 1 -38.96 25.47 -43.48
C MET A 1 -38.16 24.36 -42.81
N LYS A 2 -36.84 24.26 -43.04
CA LYS A 2 -35.97 23.33 -42.30
C LYS A 2 -35.52 24.03 -41.02
N GLN A 3 -35.70 23.38 -39.86
CA GLN A 3 -35.10 23.86 -38.61
C GLN A 3 -33.57 23.79 -38.72
N ALA A 4 -32.92 24.95 -38.81
CA ALA A 4 -31.49 25.03 -38.62
C ALA A 4 -31.20 24.80 -37.13
N LYS A 5 -30.51 23.70 -36.79
CA LYS A 5 -29.94 23.51 -35.45
C LYS A 5 -28.99 24.67 -35.18
N LYS A 6 -29.32 25.54 -34.23
CA LYS A 6 -28.48 26.66 -33.82
C LYS A 6 -27.31 26.11 -33.00
N PHE A 7 -26.11 26.12 -33.57
CA PHE A 7 -24.89 25.94 -32.79
C PHE A 7 -24.69 27.17 -31.90
N MET A 8 -24.48 26.94 -30.60
CA MET A 8 -23.90 27.88 -29.65
C MET A 8 -22.58 27.27 -29.18
N ALA A 9 -21.52 28.05 -29.10
CA ALA A 9 -20.26 27.64 -28.50
C ALA A 9 -19.88 28.67 -27.44
N ALA A 10 -19.80 28.28 -26.18
CA ALA A 10 -19.25 29.14 -25.15
C ALA A 10 -17.72 29.01 -25.17
N ILE A 11 -17.00 30.11 -25.35
CA ILE A 11 -15.52 30.13 -25.40
C ILE A 11 -15.03 30.96 -24.23
N LEU A 12 -14.45 30.28 -23.24
CA LEU A 12 -13.77 30.89 -22.09
C LEU A 12 -12.40 31.43 -22.53
N VAL A 13 -11.98 32.60 -22.04
CA VAL A 13 -10.63 33.15 -22.27
C VAL A 13 -10.00 33.49 -20.93
N LEU A 14 -8.88 32.85 -20.59
CA LEU A 14 -8.16 33.14 -19.35
C LEU A 14 -7.15 34.26 -19.57
N THR A 15 -7.19 35.28 -18.73
CA THR A 15 -6.15 36.31 -18.65
C THR A 15 -4.98 35.81 -17.81
N MET A 16 -3.81 35.66 -18.43
CA MET A 16 -2.59 35.19 -17.76
C MET A 16 -2.01 36.24 -16.79
N VAL A 17 -1.63 35.79 -15.60
CA VAL A 17 -0.56 36.42 -14.80
C VAL A 17 0.62 35.47 -14.82
N SER A 18 1.64 35.78 -15.62
CA SER A 18 2.91 35.03 -15.63
C SER A 18 3.73 35.43 -14.40
N ALA A 19 3.59 34.69 -13.31
CA ALA A 19 4.45 34.83 -12.14
C ALA A 19 5.81 34.15 -12.40
N ALA A 20 6.73 34.88 -13.04
CA ALA A 20 8.15 34.60 -12.90
C ALA A 20 8.63 35.12 -11.54
N ALA A 21 9.53 34.39 -10.87
CA ALA A 21 10.01 34.77 -9.54
C ALA A 21 10.65 36.17 -9.54
N PRO A 22 10.38 37.03 -8.53
CA PRO A 22 10.94 38.36 -8.47
C PRO A 22 12.42 38.33 -8.08
N MET A 23 13.31 38.64 -9.03
CA MET A 23 14.72 38.89 -8.72
C MET A 23 14.84 40.06 -7.74
N SER A 24 15.19 39.77 -6.48
CA SER A 24 15.49 40.80 -5.47
C SER A 24 16.90 40.65 -4.93
N VAL A 25 17.82 41.41 -5.54
CA VAL A 25 19.18 41.58 -5.00
C VAL A 25 19.14 42.66 -3.94
N PHE A 26 19.30 42.28 -2.66
CA PHE A 26 19.64 43.22 -1.59
C PHE A 26 21.03 42.93 -1.04
N ALA A 27 21.96 43.85 -1.30
CA ALA A 27 23.23 43.90 -0.61
C ALA A 27 23.00 44.48 0.80
N GLY A 28 22.91 43.59 1.80
CA GLY A 28 22.90 43.97 3.22
C GLY A 28 24.30 44.40 3.66
N THR A 29 24.43 45.61 4.18
CA THR A 29 25.71 46.22 4.59
C THR A 29 26.33 45.53 5.81
N VAL A 30 27.66 45.37 5.79
CA VAL A 30 28.45 45.03 6.99
C VAL A 30 28.43 46.21 7.96
N THR A 31 28.07 45.95 9.22
CA THR A 31 28.24 46.91 10.31
C THR A 31 29.49 46.54 11.10
N GLU A 32 30.59 47.27 10.91
CA GLU A 32 31.75 47.16 11.81
C GLU A 32 31.43 47.84 13.15
N GLY A 33 31.71 47.13 14.25
CA GLY A 33 31.66 47.62 15.62
C GLY A 33 32.88 47.11 16.36
N ASP A 34 33.77 48.02 16.74
CA ASP A 34 35.15 47.75 17.14
C ASP A 34 35.27 47.35 18.62
N GLU A 35 35.91 46.22 18.92
CA GLU A 35 36.82 46.04 20.07
C GLU A 35 37.70 44.79 19.87
N SER A 36 39.02 44.93 20.08
CA SER A 36 40.05 43.94 19.70
C SER A 36 40.43 42.94 20.84
N PRO A 37 41.40 42.03 20.65
CA PRO A 37 41.24 40.74 19.99
C PRO A 37 41.48 39.55 20.95
N LYS A 38 40.78 38.41 20.77
CA LYS A 38 41.06 37.17 21.52
C LYS A 38 41.08 35.91 20.65
N THR A 39 42.30 35.50 20.33
CA THR A 39 42.80 34.11 20.21
C THR A 39 41.92 33.06 19.55
N ASP A 40 42.35 32.68 18.34
CA ASP A 40 42.46 31.29 17.85
C ASP A 40 41.20 30.41 18.01
N GLY A 41 40.27 30.59 17.05
CA GLY A 41 39.16 29.69 16.78
C GLY A 41 38.62 29.99 15.39
N ASP A 42 38.48 28.96 14.55
CA ASP A 42 38.04 29.10 13.15
C ASP A 42 36.74 29.90 13.04
N PHE A 43 36.82 31.12 12.49
CA PHE A 43 35.64 31.90 12.12
C PHE A 43 35.01 31.32 10.84
N LYS A 44 34.32 30.20 10.98
CA LYS A 44 33.55 29.58 9.88
C LYS A 44 32.30 30.39 9.60
N VAL A 45 32.40 31.28 8.61
CA VAL A 45 31.22 31.82 7.92
C VAL A 45 30.61 30.70 7.06
N SER A 46 29.61 30.01 7.57
CA SER A 46 28.81 29.07 6.79
C SER A 46 27.71 29.82 6.02
N TYR A 47 27.91 30.04 4.73
CA TYR A 47 26.81 30.40 3.83
C TYR A 47 26.10 29.13 3.38
N THR A 48 24.85 28.95 3.83
CA THR A 48 23.94 27.96 3.24
C THR A 48 23.33 28.58 1.99
N TYR A 49 23.75 28.10 0.81
CA TYR A 49 23.06 28.45 -0.44
C TYR A 49 21.82 27.57 -0.57
N THR A 50 20.66 28.12 -0.24
CA THR A 50 19.36 27.52 -0.57
C THR A 50 18.99 27.95 -2.00
N PRO A 51 18.94 27.05 -2.99
CA PRO A 51 18.51 27.41 -4.34
C PRO A 51 17.05 27.92 -4.33
N GLU A 52 16.74 28.88 -5.20
CA GLU A 52 15.37 29.40 -5.35
C GLU A 52 14.41 28.32 -5.89
N PRO A 53 13.11 28.38 -5.52
CA PRO A 53 12.10 27.48 -6.07
C PRO A 53 11.96 27.67 -7.58
N THR A 54 12.09 26.58 -8.34
CA THR A 54 11.82 26.57 -9.78
C THR A 54 10.49 25.86 -10.02
N TYR A 55 9.66 26.41 -10.90
CA TYR A 55 8.45 25.77 -11.42
C TYR A 55 7.88 26.54 -12.62
N THR A 56 7.09 25.86 -13.43
CA THR A 56 6.24 26.45 -14.47
C THR A 56 4.83 25.91 -14.30
N VAL A 57 3.87 26.77 -13.93
CA VAL A 57 2.45 26.42 -13.92
C VAL A 57 1.82 26.75 -15.26
N THR A 58 1.20 25.76 -15.91
CA THR A 58 0.41 25.94 -17.13
C THR A 58 -1.07 25.84 -16.81
N ILE A 59 -1.80 26.93 -17.03
CA ILE A 59 -3.27 26.97 -16.98
C ILE A 59 -3.76 27.08 -18.44
N PRO A 60 -4.73 26.26 -18.89
CA PRO A 60 -5.21 26.29 -20.28
C PRO A 60 -5.78 27.66 -20.66
N PRO A 61 -5.47 28.21 -21.86
CA PRO A 61 -5.88 29.56 -22.25
C PRO A 61 -7.40 29.73 -22.43
N GLY A 62 -8.15 28.64 -22.49
CA GLY A 62 -9.60 28.62 -22.64
C GLY A 62 -10.17 27.22 -22.62
N VAL A 63 -11.50 27.14 -22.47
CA VAL A 63 -12.29 25.91 -22.50
C VAL A 63 -13.55 26.19 -23.31
N THR A 64 -13.88 25.28 -24.24
CA THR A 64 -15.12 25.38 -25.03
C THR A 64 -16.14 24.40 -24.48
N LEU A 65 -17.23 24.88 -23.87
CA LEU A 65 -18.22 24.01 -23.23
C LEU A 65 -19.04 23.22 -24.26
N SER A 66 -19.18 21.92 -24.04
CA SER A 66 -19.95 21.00 -24.89
C SER A 66 -21.44 20.97 -24.55
N ASP A 67 -22.28 20.94 -25.59
CA ASP A 67 -23.74 20.74 -25.45
C ASP A 67 -24.11 19.28 -25.17
N ASP A 68 -23.21 18.33 -25.40
CA ASP A 68 -23.47 16.89 -25.30
C ASP A 68 -23.03 16.29 -23.95
N GLY A 69 -22.26 17.01 -23.13
CA GLY A 69 -21.78 16.53 -21.84
C GLY A 69 -20.82 17.50 -21.13
N ALA A 70 -20.23 17.03 -20.03
CA ALA A 70 -19.18 17.77 -19.34
C ALA A 70 -17.91 17.87 -20.19
N THR A 71 -17.13 18.95 -20.00
CA THR A 71 -15.86 19.21 -20.70
C THR A 71 -14.74 19.30 -19.67
N THR A 72 -13.50 18.96 -20.01
CA THR A 72 -12.37 19.00 -19.06
C THR A 72 -11.25 19.94 -19.49
N ALA A 73 -10.51 20.45 -18.51
CA ALA A 73 -9.29 21.24 -18.70
C ALA A 73 -8.25 20.83 -17.65
N ARG A 74 -6.96 20.93 -17.98
CA ARG A 74 -5.86 20.42 -17.15
C ARG A 74 -4.89 21.53 -16.79
N ILE A 75 -4.76 21.81 -15.49
CA ILE A 75 -3.71 22.65 -14.92
C ILE A 75 -2.50 21.74 -14.66
N SER A 76 -1.29 22.13 -15.04
CA SER A 76 -0.06 21.37 -14.74
C SER A 76 1.02 22.22 -14.11
N ALA A 77 1.93 21.57 -13.38
CA ALA A 77 3.18 22.14 -12.92
C ALA A 77 4.34 21.26 -13.41
N GLU A 78 5.37 21.90 -13.97
CA GLU A 78 6.56 21.26 -14.53
C GLU A 78 7.84 22.01 -14.07
N GLY A 79 8.97 21.30 -14.00
CA GLY A 79 10.23 21.86 -13.48
C GLY A 79 10.20 22.21 -11.99
N VAL A 80 9.33 21.57 -11.21
CA VAL A 80 9.09 21.83 -9.78
C VAL A 80 10.24 21.30 -8.93
N GLU A 81 11.10 22.20 -8.45
CA GLU A 81 12.22 21.90 -7.56
C GLU A 81 12.38 22.99 -6.49
N ASN A 82 13.08 22.67 -5.39
CA ASN A 82 13.51 23.62 -4.35
C ASN A 82 12.37 24.43 -3.67
N LEU A 83 11.17 23.85 -3.55
CA LEU A 83 10.04 24.52 -2.88
C LEU A 83 10.23 24.77 -1.37
N ASP A 84 11.31 24.31 -0.73
CA ASP A 84 11.61 24.59 0.69
C ASP A 84 10.44 24.24 1.65
N GLY A 85 9.82 23.07 1.43
CA GLY A 85 8.67 22.60 2.22
C GLY A 85 7.35 23.36 1.98
N LYS A 86 7.28 24.17 0.93
CA LYS A 86 6.11 24.90 0.44
C LYS A 86 5.40 24.12 -0.68
N MET A 87 4.18 24.54 -1.00
CA MET A 87 3.38 24.00 -2.10
C MET A 87 2.92 25.12 -3.04
N ILE A 88 2.82 24.80 -4.33
CA ILE A 88 2.28 25.70 -5.35
C ILE A 88 0.77 25.56 -5.35
N ASN A 89 0.06 26.63 -5.00
CA ASN A 89 -1.39 26.69 -5.04
C ASN A 89 -1.84 27.46 -6.27
N VAL A 90 -2.89 26.98 -6.93
CA VAL A 90 -3.62 27.70 -7.97
C VAL A 90 -5.05 27.92 -7.47
N GLU A 91 -5.39 29.16 -7.15
CA GLU A 91 -6.70 29.56 -6.61
C GLU A 91 -7.56 30.18 -7.71
N LEU A 92 -8.86 29.87 -7.75
CA LEU A 92 -9.83 30.50 -8.64
C LEU A 92 -10.41 31.75 -7.98
N THR A 93 -9.78 32.91 -8.18
CA THR A 93 -10.12 34.15 -7.46
C THR A 93 -11.36 34.87 -7.97
N SER A 94 -11.75 34.68 -9.23
CA SER A 94 -13.00 35.24 -9.80
C SER A 94 -13.35 34.69 -11.18
N GLY A 95 -14.61 34.81 -11.57
CA GLY A 95 -15.06 34.89 -12.96
C GLY A 95 -15.57 36.29 -13.28
N THR A 96 -15.48 36.73 -14.54
CA THR A 96 -15.90 38.09 -14.97
C THR A 96 -17.34 38.45 -14.57
N TYR A 97 -18.20 37.45 -14.40
CA TYR A 97 -19.60 37.62 -14.01
C TYR A 97 -19.97 36.81 -12.76
N THR A 98 -18.97 36.23 -12.07
CA THR A 98 -19.13 35.33 -10.93
C THR A 98 -18.04 35.66 -9.91
N ASN A 99 -18.37 36.46 -8.89
CA ASN A 99 -17.39 36.91 -7.89
C ASN A 99 -17.42 36.09 -6.59
N GLU A 100 -18.39 35.19 -6.44
CA GLU A 100 -18.58 34.33 -5.27
C GLU A 100 -19.40 33.08 -5.65
N GLY A 101 -19.26 32.00 -4.88
CA GLY A 101 -20.04 30.76 -5.04
C GLY A 101 -19.60 29.87 -6.21
N SER A 102 -20.37 28.80 -6.45
CA SER A 102 -20.03 27.66 -7.34
C SER A 102 -20.85 27.57 -8.64
N THR A 103 -21.73 28.54 -8.89
CA THR A 103 -22.48 28.65 -10.15
C THR A 103 -21.91 29.80 -10.96
N PHE A 104 -21.35 29.47 -12.12
CA PHE A 104 -20.65 30.39 -13.01
C PHE A 104 -21.56 30.86 -14.14
N HIS A 105 -21.28 32.05 -14.71
CA HIS A 105 -22.22 32.81 -15.53
C HIS A 105 -21.57 33.31 -16.82
N ALA A 106 -21.55 32.47 -17.87
CA ALA A 106 -21.13 32.91 -19.19
C ALA A 106 -22.20 33.83 -19.81
N LYS A 107 -21.80 35.02 -20.31
CA LYS A 107 -22.74 36.02 -20.84
C LYS A 107 -22.53 36.38 -22.31
N ASN A 108 -23.61 36.80 -22.94
CA ASN A 108 -23.63 37.50 -24.22
C ASN A 108 -24.64 38.65 -24.12
N GLY A 109 -24.14 39.86 -23.84
CA GLY A 109 -24.99 40.96 -23.36
C GLY A 109 -25.70 40.56 -22.06
N ASP A 110 -27.02 40.79 -22.01
CA ASP A 110 -27.87 40.39 -20.89
C ASP A 110 -28.25 38.89 -20.89
N SER A 111 -27.87 38.14 -21.92
CA SER A 111 -28.14 36.71 -22.01
C SER A 111 -27.16 35.91 -21.16
N VAL A 112 -27.67 34.98 -20.35
CA VAL A 112 -26.86 34.22 -19.39
C VAL A 112 -26.99 32.71 -19.64
N VAL A 113 -25.84 32.03 -19.61
CA VAL A 113 -25.70 30.57 -19.59
C VAL A 113 -24.96 30.22 -18.31
N THR A 114 -25.51 29.31 -17.51
CA THR A 114 -24.90 28.88 -16.24
C THR A 114 -24.17 27.56 -16.38
N TYR A 115 -23.11 27.37 -15.60
CA TYR A 115 -22.37 26.10 -15.51
C TYR A 115 -21.75 25.97 -14.12
N THR A 116 -21.33 24.76 -13.76
CA THR A 116 -20.53 24.51 -12.56
C THR A 116 -19.16 23.99 -12.94
N ILE A 117 -18.20 24.16 -12.03
CA ILE A 117 -16.86 23.58 -12.13
C ILE A 117 -16.73 22.55 -11.00
N SER A 118 -16.08 21.42 -11.26
CA SER A 118 -15.69 20.46 -10.24
C SER A 118 -14.23 20.02 -10.38
N ARG A 119 -13.58 19.77 -9.25
CA ARG A 119 -12.29 19.09 -9.15
C ARG A 119 -12.60 17.61 -8.96
N VAL A 120 -12.44 16.81 -10.01
CA VAL A 120 -12.98 15.44 -10.08
C VAL A 120 -14.51 15.47 -9.85
N ASN A 121 -14.99 15.15 -8.65
CA ASN A 121 -16.41 15.17 -8.26
C ASN A 121 -16.76 16.27 -7.24
N ASP A 122 -15.76 17.00 -6.72
CA ASP A 122 -15.96 18.01 -5.68
C ASP A 122 -16.31 19.35 -6.35
N PRO A 123 -17.45 19.99 -6.01
CA PRO A 123 -17.81 21.30 -6.56
C PRO A 123 -16.76 22.37 -6.22
N VAL A 124 -16.45 23.24 -7.18
CA VAL A 124 -15.53 24.36 -7.04
C VAL A 124 -16.32 25.67 -6.96
N SER A 125 -15.95 26.50 -6.00
CA SER A 125 -16.40 27.88 -5.80
C SER A 125 -15.30 28.89 -6.15
N VAL A 126 -15.69 30.15 -6.36
CA VAL A 126 -14.75 31.26 -6.33
C VAL A 126 -14.16 31.41 -4.93
N GLY A 127 -12.83 31.49 -4.85
CA GLY A 127 -12.02 31.46 -3.63
C GLY A 127 -11.39 30.09 -3.31
N ASP A 128 -11.74 29.03 -4.06
CA ASP A 128 -11.18 27.69 -3.81
C ASP A 128 -9.81 27.50 -4.48
N ILE A 129 -8.94 26.74 -3.82
CA ILE A 129 -7.70 26.21 -4.42
C ILE A 129 -8.08 25.06 -5.36
N VAL A 130 -7.91 25.29 -6.65
CA VAL A 130 -8.32 24.37 -7.72
C VAL A 130 -7.22 23.40 -8.16
N ALA A 131 -5.95 23.68 -7.83
CA ALA A 131 -4.82 22.78 -8.06
C ALA A 131 -3.68 23.05 -7.07
N GLU A 132 -2.99 21.99 -6.66
CA GLU A 132 -1.94 22.00 -5.63
C GLU A 132 -0.76 21.13 -6.10
N PHE A 133 0.47 21.63 -6.00
CA PHE A 133 1.67 20.92 -6.48
C PHE A 133 2.86 21.04 -5.53
N GLU A 134 3.29 19.90 -4.97
CA GLU A 134 4.58 19.73 -4.28
C GLU A 134 5.69 19.26 -5.24
N SER A 135 5.33 18.78 -6.43
CA SER A 135 6.22 18.23 -7.46
C SER A 135 5.59 18.34 -8.85
N ASN A 136 6.29 17.92 -9.90
CA ASN A 136 5.74 17.85 -11.26
C ASN A 136 4.43 17.05 -11.28
N GLY A 137 3.37 17.62 -11.83
CA GLY A 137 2.03 17.04 -11.72
C GLY A 137 0.96 17.81 -12.49
N SER A 138 -0.29 17.39 -12.31
CA SER A 138 -1.43 18.07 -12.94
C SER A 138 -2.76 17.78 -12.25
N GLN A 139 -3.63 18.78 -12.23
CA GLN A 139 -5.00 18.67 -11.76
C GLN A 139 -5.97 18.88 -12.93
N THR A 140 -6.99 18.02 -13.02
CA THR A 140 -8.07 18.17 -14.00
C THR A 140 -9.26 18.86 -13.35
N LEU A 141 -9.80 19.87 -14.04
CA LEU A 141 -11.08 20.50 -13.76
C LEU A 141 -12.11 20.04 -14.78
N THR A 142 -13.31 19.76 -14.29
CA THR A 142 -14.47 19.36 -15.10
C THR A 142 -15.48 20.50 -15.08
N PHE A 143 -15.90 20.93 -16.25
CA PHE A 143 -16.92 21.95 -16.46
C PHE A 143 -18.21 21.24 -16.83
N SER A 144 -19.31 21.55 -16.16
CA SER A 144 -20.60 20.93 -16.45
C SER A 144 -21.03 21.22 -17.89
N LYS A 145 -21.96 20.39 -18.40
CA LYS A 145 -22.79 20.83 -19.51
C LYS A 145 -23.45 22.18 -19.13
N PRO A 146 -23.45 23.19 -20.01
CA PRO A 146 -24.08 24.47 -19.73
C PRO A 146 -25.61 24.34 -19.63
N ASP A 147 -26.20 24.91 -18.57
CA ASP A 147 -27.63 25.17 -18.52
C ASP A 147 -27.97 26.46 -19.28
N LYS A 148 -28.91 26.32 -20.21
CA LYS A 148 -29.36 27.36 -21.14
C LYS A 148 -30.77 27.85 -20.83
N SER A 149 -31.33 27.44 -19.69
CA SER A 149 -32.65 27.86 -19.20
C SER A 149 -32.86 29.38 -19.23
N ASN A 150 -31.80 30.14 -18.94
CA ASN A 150 -31.80 31.62 -18.89
C ASN A 150 -31.24 32.30 -20.16
N ALA A 151 -30.93 31.53 -21.23
CA ALA A 151 -30.28 32.06 -22.43
C ALA A 151 -31.28 32.69 -23.41
N THR A 152 -31.35 34.02 -23.40
CA THR A 152 -32.24 34.84 -24.27
C THR A 152 -31.77 35.06 -25.70
N VAL A 153 -30.47 34.96 -26.02
CA VAL A 153 -29.92 35.15 -27.38
C VAL A 153 -29.04 33.98 -27.80
N ALA A 154 -28.87 33.79 -29.11
CA ALA A 154 -27.92 32.82 -29.68
C ALA A 154 -26.59 33.49 -30.03
N GLY A 155 -25.48 32.81 -29.76
CA GLY A 155 -24.14 33.31 -30.03
C GLY A 155 -23.09 32.62 -29.14
N GLU A 156 -21.93 33.25 -29.02
CA GLU A 156 -20.91 32.86 -28.03
C GLU A 156 -21.20 33.53 -26.69
N HIS A 157 -21.38 32.75 -25.62
CA HIS A 157 -21.39 33.25 -24.25
C HIS A 157 -19.98 33.11 -23.67
N LYS A 158 -19.48 34.15 -23.00
CA LYS A 158 -18.10 34.17 -22.48
C LYS A 158 -18.07 34.53 -21.00
N GLU A 159 -17.04 34.06 -20.35
CA GLU A 159 -16.58 34.48 -19.04
C GLU A 159 -15.06 34.35 -19.06
N ASN A 160 -14.35 35.23 -18.37
CA ASN A 160 -12.92 35.07 -18.13
C ASN A 160 -12.76 34.70 -16.67
N LEU A 161 -12.11 33.57 -16.41
CA LEU A 161 -11.75 33.14 -15.07
C LEU A 161 -10.35 33.65 -14.73
N THR A 162 -10.20 34.20 -13.53
CA THR A 162 -8.94 34.72 -12.98
C THR A 162 -8.40 33.71 -11.99
N PHE A 163 -7.12 33.38 -12.12
CA PHE A 163 -6.42 32.50 -11.18
C PHE A 163 -5.19 33.21 -10.62
N THR A 164 -4.92 32.99 -9.34
CA THR A 164 -3.64 33.35 -8.71
C THR A 164 -2.80 32.10 -8.51
N VAL A 165 -1.51 32.22 -8.78
CA VAL A 165 -0.51 31.20 -8.44
C VAL A 165 0.30 31.73 -7.26
N SER A 166 0.34 30.99 -6.17
CA SER A 166 1.06 31.37 -4.95
C SER A 166 1.89 30.20 -4.42
N LEU A 167 2.92 30.52 -3.65
CA LEU A 167 3.54 29.57 -2.74
C LEU A 167 2.97 29.83 -1.35
N SER A 168 2.32 28.83 -0.76
CA SER A 168 2.11 28.81 0.68
C SER A 168 3.13 27.86 1.31
N ASP A 169 3.50 28.07 2.57
CA ASP A 169 3.93 26.94 3.38
C ASP A 169 2.92 25.79 3.22
N VAL A 170 3.32 24.53 3.40
CA VAL A 170 2.35 23.43 3.49
C VAL A 170 1.55 23.60 4.78
N THR A 171 0.58 24.51 4.72
CA THR A 171 -0.53 24.71 5.63
C THR A 171 -1.42 23.51 5.44
N VAL A 172 -1.01 22.45 6.13
CA VAL A 172 -1.87 21.36 6.56
C VAL A 172 -3.21 21.99 6.93
N ASP A 173 -4.29 21.63 6.22
CA ASP A 173 -5.65 21.95 6.64
C ASP A 173 -5.72 21.68 8.16
N PRO A 174 -6.22 22.60 9.01
CA PRO A 174 -6.28 22.35 10.45
C PRO A 174 -7.06 21.09 10.83
N SER A 175 -7.83 20.49 9.91
CA SER A 175 -8.42 19.15 10.05
C SER A 175 -7.43 18.00 9.78
N MET A 176 -6.42 18.19 8.91
CA MET A 176 -5.39 17.23 8.53
C MET A 176 -4.27 17.11 9.58
N VAL A 177 -3.60 15.96 9.63
CA VAL A 177 -2.45 15.71 10.50
C VAL A 177 -1.21 15.28 9.71
N ARG A 178 -0.02 15.70 10.16
CA ARG A 178 1.24 15.11 9.69
C ARG A 178 1.53 13.84 10.48
N VAL A 179 1.67 12.71 9.78
CA VAL A 179 2.00 11.41 10.36
C VAL A 179 3.26 10.85 9.72
N THR A 180 4.10 10.24 10.54
CA THR A 180 5.24 9.43 10.09
C THR A 180 4.83 7.96 10.07
N CYS A 181 5.20 7.22 9.03
CA CYS A 181 4.98 5.78 8.94
C CYS A 181 6.12 5.04 8.24
N LEU A 182 6.18 3.72 8.42
CA LEU A 182 7.15 2.84 7.81
C LEU A 182 6.63 2.33 6.46
N ASP A 183 7.28 2.74 5.38
CA ASP A 183 7.00 2.27 4.02
C ASP A 183 8.01 1.19 3.59
N TYR A 184 7.56 0.20 2.82
CA TYR A 184 8.41 -0.92 2.40
C TYR A 184 9.03 -0.66 1.04
N ASN A 185 10.34 -0.41 1.03
CA ASN A 185 11.10 -0.28 -0.20
C ASN A 185 11.44 -1.67 -0.76
N ALA A 186 10.72 -2.09 -1.80
CA ALA A 186 10.91 -3.40 -2.44
C ALA A 186 12.28 -3.59 -3.11
N ALA A 187 12.99 -2.52 -3.47
CA ALA A 187 14.30 -2.61 -4.10
C ALA A 187 15.42 -2.92 -3.09
N THR A 188 15.34 -2.35 -1.88
CA THR A 188 16.29 -2.59 -0.78
C THR A 188 15.83 -3.68 0.19
N LYS A 189 14.56 -4.09 0.11
CA LYS A 189 13.86 -4.97 1.08
C LYS A 189 13.92 -4.44 2.52
N SER A 190 13.85 -3.11 2.67
CA SER A 190 13.92 -2.43 3.97
C SER A 190 12.72 -1.52 4.19
N PHE A 191 12.43 -1.25 5.46
CA PHE A 191 11.49 -0.19 5.84
C PHE A 191 12.19 1.16 5.92
N GLU A 192 11.55 2.18 5.36
CA GLU A 192 12.01 3.57 5.41
C GLU A 192 10.93 4.45 6.05
N SER A 193 11.35 5.42 6.85
CA SER A 193 10.45 6.36 7.53
C SER A 193 10.01 7.47 6.57
N ILE A 194 8.75 7.46 6.15
CA ILE A 194 8.14 8.52 5.36
C ILE A 194 7.24 9.41 6.23
N THR A 195 7.13 10.68 5.89
CA THR A 195 6.16 11.61 6.50
C THR A 195 5.11 11.99 5.46
N LYS A 196 3.83 11.96 5.86
CA LYS A 196 2.67 12.27 5.00
C LYS A 196 1.69 13.17 5.73
N THR A 197 1.01 14.01 4.97
CA THR A 197 -0.20 14.72 5.40
C THR A 197 -1.40 13.80 5.18
N ALA A 198 -2.23 13.57 6.21
CA ALA A 198 -3.30 12.59 6.21
C ALA A 198 -4.56 13.09 6.94
N LEU A 199 -5.74 12.73 6.45
CA LEU A 199 -7.02 13.06 7.09
C LEU A 199 -7.22 12.16 8.32
N PRO A 200 -7.42 12.71 9.54
CA PRO A 200 -7.75 11.90 10.69
C PRO A 200 -9.16 11.31 10.55
N ILE A 201 -9.30 10.01 10.79
CA ILE A 201 -10.60 9.34 10.83
C ILE A 201 -11.31 9.79 12.13
N SER A 202 -12.30 10.69 11.99
CA SER A 202 -12.71 11.59 13.08
C SER A 202 -14.23 11.77 13.27
N SER A 203 -15.08 10.96 12.63
CA SER A 203 -16.55 11.06 12.77
C SER A 203 -17.25 9.69 12.76
N ALA A 204 -17.40 9.07 13.94
CA ALA A 204 -18.01 7.74 14.09
C ALA A 204 -19.32 7.62 13.28
N PRO A 205 -19.49 6.55 12.48
CA PRO A 205 -20.68 6.41 11.64
C PRO A 205 -21.91 6.20 12.51
N LYS A 206 -23.09 6.54 11.96
CA LYS A 206 -24.35 6.11 12.56
C LYS A 206 -24.42 4.59 12.47
N SER A 207 -24.92 3.91 13.50
CA SER A 207 -24.96 2.45 13.46
C SER A 207 -25.76 1.93 12.25
N GLY A 208 -25.26 0.87 11.62
CA GLY A 208 -25.77 0.36 10.34
C GLY A 208 -25.37 1.21 9.12
N SER A 209 -24.26 1.96 9.18
CA SER A 209 -23.82 2.82 8.06
C SER A 209 -22.49 2.40 7.45
N LYS A 210 -22.37 2.62 6.14
CA LYS A 210 -21.16 2.44 5.34
C LYS A 210 -20.32 3.72 5.34
N THR A 211 -19.19 3.70 6.04
CA THR A 211 -18.13 4.72 5.88
C THR A 211 -17.46 4.51 4.52
N THR A 212 -17.08 5.58 3.81
CA THR A 212 -16.35 5.45 2.53
C THR A 212 -15.14 6.36 2.50
N LEU A 213 -13.96 5.77 2.28
CA LEU A 213 -12.71 6.46 2.02
C LEU A 213 -12.45 6.50 0.50
N ARG A 214 -11.80 7.58 0.03
CA ARG A 214 -11.47 7.82 -1.38
C ARG A 214 -9.96 7.97 -1.56
N ASP A 215 -9.49 8.15 -2.79
CA ASP A 215 -8.06 8.38 -3.09
C ASP A 215 -7.41 9.37 -2.11
N GLY A 216 -6.39 8.94 -1.36
CA GLY A 216 -5.75 9.79 -0.36
C GLY A 216 -4.98 9.07 0.75
N TRP A 217 -4.57 9.85 1.75
CA TRP A 217 -3.93 9.39 2.99
C TRP A 217 -4.86 9.66 4.18
N TYR A 218 -5.02 8.67 5.06
CA TYR A 218 -5.83 8.75 6.27
C TYR A 218 -5.04 8.27 7.48
N ALA A 219 -5.24 8.93 8.62
CA ALA A 219 -4.60 8.59 9.88
C ALA A 219 -5.64 8.13 10.91
N VAL A 220 -5.38 7.00 11.56
CA VAL A 220 -6.12 6.57 12.76
C VAL A 220 -5.38 7.20 13.93
N THR A 221 -5.76 8.41 14.34
CA THR A 221 -5.10 9.16 15.42
C THR A 221 -5.66 8.85 16.82
N GLU A 222 -6.83 8.22 16.86
CA GLU A 222 -7.51 7.77 18.07
C GLU A 222 -8.27 6.46 17.79
N ASN A 223 -8.79 5.81 18.84
CA ASN A 223 -9.59 4.60 18.66
C ASN A 223 -10.90 4.93 17.95
N TYR A 224 -11.21 4.19 16.90
CA TYR A 224 -12.36 4.47 16.04
C TYR A 224 -13.07 3.17 15.65
N ASP A 225 -14.38 3.13 15.84
CA ASP A 225 -15.23 2.03 15.35
C ASP A 225 -16.04 2.50 14.14
N PHE A 226 -15.90 1.81 13.01
CA PHE A 226 -16.67 2.06 11.79
C PHE A 226 -17.98 1.23 11.71
N ASP A 227 -18.35 0.54 12.80
CA ASP A 227 -19.52 -0.32 12.95
C ASP A 227 -19.58 -1.43 11.89
N GLU A 228 -20.23 -1.20 10.75
CA GLU A 228 -20.38 -2.20 9.69
C GLU A 228 -19.25 -2.18 8.65
N ILE A 229 -19.22 -1.17 7.77
CA ILE A 229 -18.41 -1.20 6.54
C ILE A 229 -17.53 0.04 6.40
N LEU A 230 -16.22 -0.18 6.23
CA LEU A 230 -15.26 0.81 5.74
C LEU A 230 -14.95 0.55 4.26
N SER A 231 -15.68 1.22 3.37
CA SER A 231 -15.54 1.05 1.92
C SER A 231 -14.36 1.85 1.37
N ILE A 232 -13.56 1.20 0.52
CA ILE A 232 -12.41 1.76 -0.17
C ILE A 232 -12.79 1.99 -1.63
N LYS A 233 -12.58 3.22 -2.13
CA LYS A 233 -12.76 3.58 -3.55
C LYS A 233 -11.52 4.33 -4.04
N GLY A 234 -10.92 3.88 -5.14
CA GLY A 234 -9.60 4.35 -5.58
C GLY A 234 -8.46 3.76 -4.75
N THR A 235 -7.40 4.53 -4.52
CA THR A 235 -6.20 4.14 -3.77
C THR A 235 -6.14 4.82 -2.40
N VAL A 236 -6.47 4.08 -1.34
CA VAL A 236 -6.44 4.56 0.05
C VAL A 236 -5.16 4.11 0.75
N ASN A 237 -4.50 5.05 1.41
CA ASN A 237 -3.34 4.80 2.26
C ASN A 237 -3.71 5.08 3.72
N LEU A 238 -3.78 4.04 4.53
CA LEU A 238 -4.21 4.09 5.93
C LEU A 238 -3.01 3.98 6.86
N VAL A 239 -2.76 4.97 7.70
CA VAL A 239 -1.74 4.96 8.74
C VAL A 239 -2.39 4.67 10.08
N LEU A 240 -2.07 3.52 10.66
CA LEU A 240 -2.46 3.14 12.02
C LEU A 240 -1.46 3.79 13.00
N CYS A 241 -1.89 4.83 13.74
CA CYS A 241 -1.01 5.48 14.72
C CYS A 241 -0.77 4.58 15.93
N ASP A 242 0.36 4.76 16.60
CA ASP A 242 0.74 3.88 17.71
C ASP A 242 -0.29 3.91 18.85
N ASN A 243 -0.58 2.73 19.40
CA ASN A 243 -1.59 2.48 20.45
C ASN A 243 -3.04 2.78 20.06
N THR A 244 -3.35 2.99 18.77
CA THR A 244 -4.72 3.16 18.27
C THR A 244 -5.32 1.87 17.74
N VAL A 245 -6.65 1.79 17.69
CA VAL A 245 -7.42 0.68 17.14
C VAL A 245 -8.51 1.23 16.22
N LEU A 246 -8.43 0.87 14.94
CA LEU A 246 -9.55 0.96 14.00
C LEU A 246 -10.31 -0.37 14.03
N SER A 247 -11.60 -0.36 14.34
CA SER A 247 -12.45 -1.57 14.41
C SER A 247 -13.75 -1.44 13.62
N GLY A 248 -14.33 -2.59 13.28
CA GLY A 248 -15.67 -2.73 12.70
C GLY A 248 -15.82 -4.12 12.07
N LEU A 249 -16.91 -4.39 11.36
CA LEU A 249 -17.13 -5.72 10.76
C LEU A 249 -16.29 -5.94 9.50
N HIS A 250 -16.29 -5.01 8.55
CA HIS A 250 -15.80 -5.28 7.19
C HIS A 250 -15.09 -4.09 6.52
N VAL A 251 -13.92 -4.33 5.93
CA VAL A 251 -13.18 -3.35 5.11
C VAL A 251 -13.30 -3.71 3.62
N GLY A 252 -14.02 -2.85 2.90
CA GLY A 252 -14.57 -3.08 1.56
C GLY A 252 -13.68 -2.63 0.40
N VAL A 253 -12.86 -3.53 -0.11
CA VAL A 253 -11.95 -3.32 -1.24
C VAL A 253 -12.43 -4.12 -2.46
N ASP A 254 -13.28 -3.53 -3.30
CA ASP A 254 -13.71 -4.17 -4.56
C ASP A 254 -12.57 -4.15 -5.60
N THR A 255 -12.61 -5.07 -6.57
CA THR A 255 -11.77 -5.07 -7.77
C THR A 255 -11.66 -3.67 -8.41
N GLY A 256 -10.43 -3.27 -8.75
CA GLY A 256 -10.10 -1.93 -9.27
C GLY A 256 -9.76 -0.88 -8.21
N ASN A 257 -9.94 -1.18 -6.92
CA ASN A 257 -9.50 -0.32 -5.81
C ASN A 257 -8.24 -0.91 -5.14
N THR A 258 -7.52 -0.08 -4.38
CA THR A 258 -6.31 -0.47 -3.64
C THR A 258 -6.37 0.07 -2.21
N LEU A 259 -6.08 -0.79 -1.24
CA LEU A 259 -5.88 -0.42 0.16
C LEU A 259 -4.44 -0.71 0.57
N ASN A 260 -3.71 0.32 1.00
CA ASN A 260 -2.39 0.19 1.61
C ASN A 260 -2.48 0.52 3.10
N ILE A 261 -1.98 -0.35 3.97
CA ILE A 261 -2.02 -0.21 5.43
C ILE A 261 -0.60 -0.08 5.97
N TYR A 262 -0.35 0.97 6.74
CA TYR A 262 0.94 1.33 7.33
C TYR A 262 0.82 1.44 8.85
N ALA A 263 1.94 1.35 9.55
CA ALA A 263 2.05 1.74 10.96
C ALA A 263 3.25 2.67 11.19
N GLN A 264 3.28 3.34 12.34
CA GLN A 264 4.38 4.25 12.69
C GLN A 264 5.61 3.50 13.22
N SER A 265 5.39 2.37 13.89
CA SER A 265 6.41 1.61 14.60
C SER A 265 6.36 0.11 14.31
N THR A 266 7.12 -0.67 15.10
CA THR A 266 7.13 -2.13 15.14
C THR A 266 6.98 -2.64 16.58
N GLY A 267 6.28 -3.76 16.78
CA GLY A 267 6.07 -4.37 18.11
C GLY A 267 4.75 -3.99 18.76
N ASP A 268 4.67 -4.08 20.09
CA ASP A 268 3.40 -4.00 20.83
C ASP A 268 2.68 -2.64 20.73
N ALA A 269 3.43 -1.56 20.49
CA ALA A 269 2.88 -0.21 20.32
C ALA A 269 2.20 0.01 18.96
N GLN A 270 2.33 -0.90 18.00
CA GLN A 270 1.76 -0.73 16.67
C GLN A 270 0.24 -0.53 16.70
N GLY A 271 -0.23 0.47 15.95
CA GLY A 271 -1.65 0.65 15.70
C GLY A 271 -2.29 -0.59 15.06
N ALA A 272 -3.57 -0.82 15.37
CA ALA A 272 -4.29 -2.03 15.02
C ALA A 272 -5.49 -1.78 14.09
N LEU A 273 -5.76 -2.73 13.21
CA LEU A 273 -7.01 -2.83 12.45
C LEU A 273 -7.71 -4.13 12.80
N LYS A 274 -8.98 -4.06 13.22
CA LYS A 274 -9.83 -5.21 13.55
C LYS A 274 -11.06 -5.22 12.64
N ALA A 275 -11.04 -6.05 11.61
CA ALA A 275 -12.15 -6.23 10.67
C ALA A 275 -12.83 -7.59 10.95
N LEU A 276 -13.79 -7.57 11.88
CA LEU A 276 -14.31 -8.76 12.55
C LEU A 276 -15.65 -9.21 11.94
N CYS A 277 -15.63 -9.58 10.65
CA CYS A 277 -16.86 -9.96 9.97
C CYS A 277 -17.38 -11.30 10.50
N THR A 278 -18.70 -11.36 10.73
CA THR A 278 -19.44 -12.55 11.17
C THR A 278 -20.47 -13.02 10.14
N GLY A 279 -20.53 -12.38 8.96
CA GLY A 279 -21.42 -12.72 7.85
C GLY A 279 -20.70 -13.26 6.61
N SER A 280 -21.40 -13.31 5.47
CA SER A 280 -20.89 -13.84 4.20
C SER A 280 -19.90 -12.93 3.45
N TYR A 281 -19.15 -12.09 4.16
CA TYR A 281 -18.15 -11.19 3.60
C TYR A 281 -16.77 -11.49 4.20
N PRO A 282 -15.68 -11.13 3.50
CA PRO A 282 -14.34 -11.16 4.08
C PRO A 282 -14.23 -10.15 5.23
N GLY A 283 -13.25 -10.29 6.11
CA GLY A 283 -12.89 -9.21 7.03
C GLY A 283 -12.33 -8.03 6.26
N ILE A 284 -11.35 -8.28 5.39
CA ILE A 284 -10.76 -7.30 4.48
C ILE A 284 -10.82 -7.84 3.04
N GLY A 285 -11.62 -7.22 2.17
CA GLY A 285 -11.88 -7.72 0.82
C GLY A 285 -13.12 -7.09 0.19
N SER A 286 -13.69 -7.67 -0.87
CA SER A 286 -14.84 -7.06 -1.59
C SER A 286 -16.04 -6.76 -0.68
N ASP A 287 -16.65 -5.56 -0.80
CA ASP A 287 -17.93 -5.21 -0.13
C ASP A 287 -19.17 -5.58 -0.94
N ASN A 288 -18.96 -6.33 -2.03
CA ASN A 288 -19.97 -6.80 -2.93
C ASN A 288 -19.85 -8.32 -3.14
N ALA A 289 -20.94 -9.03 -2.86
CA ALA A 289 -21.01 -10.50 -2.84
C ALA A 289 -20.64 -11.20 -4.16
N THR A 290 -20.67 -10.52 -5.32
CA THR A 290 -20.30 -11.12 -6.61
C THR A 290 -18.95 -10.64 -7.14
N LYS A 291 -18.35 -9.59 -6.56
CA LYS A 291 -17.09 -9.02 -7.04
C LYS A 291 -15.86 -9.65 -6.41
N CYS A 292 -14.80 -9.72 -7.21
CA CYS A 292 -13.45 -10.00 -6.74
C CYS A 292 -12.95 -8.87 -5.83
N CYS A 293 -11.98 -9.17 -4.96
CA CYS A 293 -11.32 -8.15 -4.13
C CYS A 293 -10.37 -7.28 -4.98
N GLY A 294 -10.10 -6.05 -4.51
CA GLY A 294 -9.03 -5.20 -5.03
C GLY A 294 -7.66 -5.58 -4.47
N ASN A 295 -6.67 -4.71 -4.68
CA ASN A 295 -5.33 -4.91 -4.14
C ASN A 295 -5.31 -4.56 -2.65
N ILE A 296 -4.65 -5.39 -1.84
CA ILE A 296 -4.51 -5.20 -0.40
C ILE A 296 -3.04 -5.30 -0.03
N THR A 297 -2.43 -4.18 0.39
CA THR A 297 -1.04 -4.12 0.84
C THR A 297 -0.99 -3.86 2.34
N ILE A 298 -0.31 -4.72 3.09
CA ILE A 298 -0.06 -4.57 4.53
C ILE A 298 1.44 -4.32 4.72
N ASN A 299 1.81 -3.05 4.89
CA ASN A 299 3.18 -2.64 5.22
C ASN A 299 3.46 -2.72 6.73
N GLY A 300 2.45 -2.53 7.58
CA GLY A 300 2.62 -2.67 9.02
C GLY A 300 1.32 -2.66 9.80
N GLY A 301 1.45 -2.73 11.13
CA GLY A 301 0.33 -2.71 12.06
C GLY A 301 -0.06 -4.08 12.60
N LYS A 302 -0.97 -4.09 13.57
CA LYS A 302 -1.58 -5.30 14.12
C LYS A 302 -2.93 -5.54 13.46
N ILE A 303 -2.95 -6.37 12.44
CA ILE A 303 -4.13 -6.65 11.61
C ILE A 303 -4.81 -7.90 12.15
N THR A 304 -6.10 -7.81 12.46
CA THR A 304 -6.96 -8.94 12.83
C THR A 304 -8.17 -8.93 11.91
N ALA A 305 -8.32 -9.96 11.10
CA ALA A 305 -9.44 -10.12 10.18
C ALA A 305 -10.17 -11.44 10.45
N THR A 306 -11.50 -11.41 10.46
CA THR A 306 -12.34 -12.63 10.46
C THR A 306 -13.36 -12.56 9.34
N SER A 307 -13.74 -13.71 8.79
CA SER A 307 -14.98 -13.85 7.99
C SER A 307 -16.03 -14.63 8.77
N GLY A 308 -17.29 -14.58 8.33
CA GLY A 308 -18.38 -15.36 8.92
C GLY A 308 -18.64 -16.66 8.18
N TRP A 309 -19.01 -16.56 6.91
CA TRP A 309 -19.34 -17.71 6.04
C TRP A 309 -18.63 -17.60 4.70
N ASP A 310 -17.97 -18.70 4.28
CA ASP A 310 -17.48 -19.05 2.94
C ASP A 310 -16.57 -18.04 2.20
N SER A 311 -16.33 -16.86 2.75
CA SER A 311 -15.39 -15.84 2.25
C SER A 311 -14.04 -15.95 2.94
N ALA A 312 -12.93 -15.61 2.27
CA ALA A 312 -11.63 -15.55 2.93
C ALA A 312 -11.63 -14.46 4.03
N ALA A 313 -10.89 -14.59 5.13
CA ALA A 313 -10.84 -13.50 6.12
C ALA A 313 -10.11 -12.25 5.58
N ILE A 314 -9.05 -12.46 4.77
CA ILE A 314 -8.46 -11.45 3.90
C ILE A 314 -8.48 -11.96 2.47
N GLY A 315 -9.18 -11.26 1.57
CA GLY A 315 -9.25 -11.56 0.13
C GLY A 315 -10.66 -11.69 -0.43
N SER A 316 -10.92 -12.74 -1.22
CA SER A 316 -12.16 -12.84 -2.00
C SER A 316 -13.38 -13.25 -1.16
N VAL A 317 -14.52 -12.67 -1.50
CA VAL A 317 -15.85 -13.10 -1.05
C VAL A 317 -16.25 -14.45 -1.67
N TYR A 318 -17.13 -15.19 -1.00
CA TYR A 318 -17.78 -16.38 -1.56
C TYR A 318 -18.39 -16.09 -2.94
N SER A 319 -18.13 -16.96 -3.93
CA SER A 319 -18.59 -16.82 -5.31
C SER A 319 -18.18 -15.51 -6.04
N GLY A 320 -17.25 -14.73 -5.47
CA GLY A 320 -16.71 -13.49 -6.03
C GLY A 320 -15.99 -13.72 -7.36
N ASN A 321 -16.69 -13.51 -8.47
CA ASN A 321 -16.25 -13.87 -9.83
C ASN A 321 -16.42 -12.73 -10.86
N GLU A 322 -17.01 -11.60 -10.49
CA GLU A 322 -17.00 -10.37 -11.31
C GLU A 322 -15.64 -9.67 -11.18
N GLY A 323 -14.99 -9.43 -12.34
CA GLY A 323 -13.64 -8.88 -12.41
C GLY A 323 -12.55 -9.96 -12.27
N ASN A 324 -11.40 -9.53 -11.72
CA ASN A 324 -10.28 -10.37 -11.30
C ASN A 324 -9.90 -9.93 -9.88
N ASN A 325 -9.34 -10.82 -9.06
CA ASN A 325 -8.81 -10.40 -7.78
C ASN A 325 -7.55 -9.56 -7.98
N GLY A 326 -7.38 -8.54 -7.13
CA GLY A 326 -6.08 -7.93 -6.88
C GLY A 326 -5.17 -8.84 -6.05
N ASP A 327 -3.93 -8.39 -5.89
CA ASP A 327 -2.93 -9.11 -5.10
C ASP A 327 -3.06 -8.77 -3.61
N ILE A 328 -2.82 -9.76 -2.75
CA ILE A 328 -2.63 -9.57 -1.31
C ILE A 328 -1.13 -9.56 -1.04
N THR A 329 -0.58 -8.41 -0.65
CA THR A 329 0.85 -8.26 -0.34
C THR A 329 1.03 -7.92 1.14
N ILE A 330 1.86 -8.68 1.86
CA ILE A 330 2.19 -8.47 3.26
C ILE A 330 3.70 -8.23 3.36
N ASN A 331 4.08 -6.98 3.57
CA ASN A 331 5.46 -6.55 3.72
C ASN A 331 5.89 -6.45 5.19
N GLY A 332 4.96 -6.35 6.14
CA GLY A 332 5.28 -6.22 7.56
C GLY A 332 4.06 -6.26 8.48
N GLY A 333 4.31 -6.04 9.78
CA GLY A 333 3.30 -6.08 10.83
C GLY A 333 3.04 -7.48 11.41
N ILE A 334 1.96 -7.59 12.18
CA ILE A 334 1.44 -8.83 12.77
C ILE A 334 0.04 -9.03 12.18
N VAL A 335 -0.12 -10.04 11.32
CA VAL A 335 -1.38 -10.33 10.61
C VAL A 335 -1.97 -11.62 11.16
N THR A 336 -3.16 -11.52 11.73
CA THR A 336 -3.99 -12.66 12.15
C THR A 336 -5.26 -12.67 11.29
N ALA A 337 -5.48 -13.75 10.54
CA ALA A 337 -6.61 -13.88 9.61
C ALA A 337 -7.32 -15.23 9.81
N THR A 338 -8.56 -15.20 10.28
CA THR A 338 -9.31 -16.41 10.66
C THR A 338 -10.56 -16.56 9.81
N GLY A 339 -10.58 -17.59 8.96
CA GLY A 339 -11.79 -17.98 8.23
C GLY A 339 -12.94 -18.29 9.19
N GLY A 340 -14.18 -18.07 8.74
CA GLY A 340 -15.37 -18.18 9.57
C GLY A 340 -15.69 -19.59 10.06
N ASN A 341 -16.03 -19.68 11.34
CA ASN A 341 -16.19 -20.93 12.09
C ASN A 341 -17.41 -21.80 11.65
N ASN A 342 -17.60 -22.93 12.34
CA ASN A 342 -18.80 -23.78 12.31
C ASN A 342 -19.07 -24.49 10.96
N GLY A 343 -18.01 -24.96 10.30
CA GLY A 343 -18.12 -25.73 9.05
C GLY A 343 -18.21 -24.85 7.80
N SER A 344 -17.85 -23.57 7.90
CA SER A 344 -17.72 -22.72 6.72
C SER A 344 -16.44 -23.03 5.97
N HIS A 345 -16.51 -22.93 4.64
CA HIS A 345 -15.50 -23.40 3.71
C HIS A 345 -14.46 -22.34 3.37
N SER A 346 -14.00 -21.57 4.37
CA SER A 346 -13.27 -20.31 4.16
C SER A 346 -11.78 -20.39 4.45
N ALA A 347 -10.99 -19.73 3.61
CA ALA A 347 -9.57 -19.51 3.85
C ALA A 347 -9.33 -18.40 4.90
N GLY A 348 -8.19 -18.42 5.58
CA GLY A 348 -7.75 -17.27 6.37
C GLY A 348 -7.32 -16.14 5.44
N ILE A 349 -6.38 -16.40 4.53
CA ILE A 349 -5.92 -15.45 3.52
C ILE A 349 -6.02 -16.10 2.13
N GLY A 350 -6.70 -15.46 1.19
CA GLY A 350 -6.75 -15.90 -0.21
C GLY A 350 -8.15 -15.79 -0.82
N ILE A 351 -8.66 -16.89 -1.40
CA ILE A 351 -9.97 -16.88 -2.09
C ILE A 351 -11.04 -17.61 -1.27
N GLY A 352 -12.25 -17.04 -1.23
CA GLY A 352 -13.43 -17.71 -0.70
C GLY A 352 -13.85 -18.93 -1.53
N ALA A 353 -14.82 -19.68 -1.01
CA ALA A 353 -15.41 -20.83 -1.67
C ALA A 353 -16.07 -20.47 -3.01
N ASP A 354 -16.07 -21.42 -3.94
CA ASP A 354 -16.59 -21.30 -5.32
C ASP A 354 -16.05 -20.11 -6.15
N VAL A 355 -14.91 -19.53 -5.75
CA VAL A 355 -14.17 -18.54 -6.54
C VAL A 355 -13.37 -19.25 -7.64
N THR A 356 -13.54 -18.78 -8.88
CA THR A 356 -12.86 -19.29 -10.08
C THR A 356 -11.67 -18.42 -10.51
N LYS A 357 -11.57 -17.21 -9.94
CA LYS A 357 -10.57 -16.20 -10.30
C LYS A 357 -9.26 -16.42 -9.54
N PRO A 358 -8.10 -16.29 -10.20
CA PRO A 358 -6.82 -16.41 -9.52
C PRO A 358 -6.59 -15.22 -8.57
N LEU A 359 -5.66 -15.39 -7.64
CA LEU A 359 -5.20 -14.38 -6.69
C LEU A 359 -3.73 -14.68 -6.32
N ASN A 360 -2.88 -13.66 -6.15
CA ASN A 360 -1.54 -13.86 -5.60
C ASN A 360 -1.52 -13.43 -4.13
N VAL A 361 -0.89 -14.24 -3.28
CA VAL A 361 -0.55 -13.89 -1.89
C VAL A 361 0.97 -13.78 -1.80
N ILE A 362 1.47 -12.58 -1.52
CA ILE A 362 2.90 -12.27 -1.49
C ILE A 362 3.27 -11.87 -0.05
N ILE A 363 4.17 -12.60 0.59
CA ILE A 363 4.61 -12.33 1.97
C ILE A 363 6.10 -12.02 1.96
N ASN A 364 6.44 -10.74 2.02
CA ASN A 364 7.82 -10.24 2.05
C ASN A 364 8.35 -10.01 3.47
N GLY A 365 7.47 -9.86 4.47
CA GLY A 365 7.85 -9.54 5.84
C GLY A 365 6.72 -9.70 6.85
N GLY A 366 7.05 -9.51 8.14
CA GLY A 366 6.11 -9.58 9.26
C GLY A 366 5.90 -10.98 9.85
N THR A 367 4.90 -11.10 10.72
CA THR A 367 4.42 -12.37 11.28
C THR A 367 3.02 -12.62 10.77
N VAL A 368 2.80 -13.72 10.05
CA VAL A 368 1.50 -14.05 9.45
C VAL A 368 0.95 -15.33 10.06
N ILE A 369 -0.24 -15.23 10.65
CA ILE A 369 -1.01 -16.30 11.28
C ILE A 369 -2.34 -16.39 10.55
N ALA A 370 -2.55 -17.44 9.77
CA ALA A 370 -3.78 -17.61 9.01
C ALA A 370 -4.44 -18.96 9.30
N SER A 371 -5.72 -18.91 9.70
CA SER A 371 -6.50 -20.08 10.09
C SER A 371 -7.67 -20.27 9.14
N SER A 372 -7.93 -21.51 8.72
CA SER A 372 -9.15 -21.84 7.97
C SER A 372 -10.37 -21.87 8.89
N GLY A 373 -11.56 -21.70 8.32
CA GLY A 373 -12.82 -21.68 9.08
C GLY A 373 -13.48 -23.05 9.32
N GLY A 374 -12.98 -24.08 8.65
CA GLY A 374 -13.60 -25.40 8.67
C GLY A 374 -12.85 -26.43 7.83
N GLU A 375 -13.32 -27.67 7.88
CA GLU A 375 -12.67 -28.80 7.21
C GLU A 375 -12.53 -28.57 5.70
N ASN A 376 -11.33 -28.87 5.17
CA ASN A 376 -10.96 -28.82 3.74
C ASN A 376 -10.69 -27.43 3.14
N ALA A 377 -10.77 -26.34 3.90
CA ALA A 377 -10.31 -25.01 3.46
C ALA A 377 -8.85 -24.75 3.90
N GLU A 378 -8.12 -23.92 3.16
CA GLU A 378 -6.69 -23.67 3.41
C GLU A 378 -6.47 -22.40 4.25
N GLY A 379 -5.65 -22.46 5.30
CA GLY A 379 -5.33 -21.28 6.12
C GLY A 379 -4.78 -20.11 5.29
N ILE A 380 -3.85 -20.38 4.37
CA ILE A 380 -3.51 -19.49 3.25
C ILE A 380 -3.72 -20.26 1.96
N GLY A 381 -4.61 -19.78 1.09
CA GLY A 381 -5.00 -20.47 -0.13
C GLY A 381 -6.48 -20.35 -0.43
N LYS A 382 -7.13 -21.49 -0.65
CA LYS A 382 -8.49 -21.60 -1.16
C LYS A 382 -9.51 -22.02 -0.11
N GLY A 383 -10.71 -21.46 -0.24
CA GLY A 383 -11.94 -22.08 0.28
C GLY A 383 -12.36 -23.32 -0.50
N VAL A 384 -13.27 -24.12 0.05
CA VAL A 384 -13.75 -25.36 -0.60
C VAL A 384 -14.51 -25.04 -1.89
N GLY A 385 -14.44 -25.91 -2.89
CA GLY A 385 -15.08 -25.71 -4.19
C GLY A 385 -14.40 -24.68 -5.11
N ALA A 386 -13.55 -23.80 -4.55
CA ALA A 386 -12.85 -22.79 -5.32
C ALA A 386 -11.86 -23.41 -6.33
N THR A 387 -12.04 -23.07 -7.60
CA THR A 387 -11.20 -23.56 -8.71
C THR A 387 -10.10 -22.56 -9.10
N GLY A 388 -10.24 -21.29 -8.72
CA GLY A 388 -9.23 -20.25 -8.95
C GLY A 388 -7.90 -20.60 -8.31
N THR A 389 -6.78 -20.23 -8.95
CA THR A 389 -5.43 -20.53 -8.42
C THR A 389 -5.01 -19.47 -7.40
N VAL A 390 -4.54 -19.90 -6.23
CA VAL A 390 -3.83 -19.01 -5.31
C VAL A 390 -2.34 -19.27 -5.44
N ASN A 391 -1.60 -18.26 -5.89
CA ASN A 391 -0.14 -18.32 -5.96
C ASN A 391 0.42 -17.72 -4.65
N LEU A 392 0.91 -18.58 -3.76
CA LEU A 392 1.58 -18.14 -2.53
C LEU A 392 3.08 -17.97 -2.79
N ILE A 393 3.57 -16.73 -2.63
CA ILE A 393 4.98 -16.36 -2.71
C ILE A 393 5.40 -15.89 -1.31
N VAL A 394 6.42 -16.52 -0.72
CA VAL A 394 6.94 -16.17 0.61
C VAL A 394 8.43 -15.90 0.49
N ALA A 395 8.90 -14.76 1.01
CA ALA A 395 10.30 -14.40 1.02
C ALA A 395 11.13 -15.28 1.99
N ASP A 396 12.43 -15.33 1.74
CA ASP A 396 13.36 -16.10 2.57
C ASP A 396 13.36 -15.63 4.03
N GLY A 397 13.51 -16.58 4.96
CA GLY A 397 13.57 -16.30 6.40
C GLY A 397 12.22 -15.98 7.08
N MET A 398 11.09 -15.98 6.36
CA MET A 398 9.80 -15.61 6.93
C MET A 398 9.16 -16.69 7.81
N THR A 399 8.39 -16.22 8.79
CA THR A 399 7.55 -17.04 9.69
C THR A 399 6.09 -16.85 9.32
N VAL A 400 5.52 -17.90 8.71
CA VAL A 400 4.14 -17.94 8.20
C VAL A 400 3.49 -19.23 8.68
N TYR A 401 2.31 -19.11 9.30
CA TYR A 401 1.52 -20.22 9.82
C TYR A 401 0.20 -20.34 9.07
N GLY A 402 -0.17 -21.57 8.70
CA GLY A 402 -1.40 -21.87 7.95
C GLY A 402 -2.01 -23.21 8.33
N GLY A 403 -3.25 -23.23 8.85
CA GLY A 403 -3.94 -24.49 9.18
C GLY A 403 -5.31 -24.36 9.84
N ASP A 404 -5.90 -25.49 10.23
CA ASP A 404 -7.33 -25.62 10.58
C ASP A 404 -7.63 -25.39 12.08
N SER A 405 -7.05 -24.33 12.70
CA SER A 405 -7.12 -24.13 14.16
C SER A 405 -6.87 -22.67 14.59
N GLU A 406 -7.49 -22.25 15.70
CA GLU A 406 -7.28 -20.96 16.39
C GLU A 406 -5.83 -20.72 16.86
N ASN A 407 -4.94 -21.73 16.77
CA ASN A 407 -3.50 -21.56 16.84
C ASN A 407 -2.83 -22.47 15.79
N PRO A 408 -2.49 -21.97 14.59
CA PRO A 408 -1.80 -22.76 13.58
C PRO A 408 -0.33 -22.92 13.99
N THR A 409 0.03 -24.07 14.56
CA THR A 409 1.41 -24.38 14.97
C THR A 409 2.29 -24.91 13.82
N THR A 410 1.79 -24.92 12.59
CA THR A 410 2.36 -25.66 11.45
C THR A 410 2.66 -24.76 10.25
N LYS A 411 3.82 -25.00 9.64
CA LYS A 411 4.32 -24.41 8.39
C LYS A 411 3.89 -25.30 7.20
N ILE A 412 3.55 -24.71 6.05
CA ILE A 412 2.57 -25.27 5.10
C ILE A 412 3.21 -26.36 4.12
N ALA A 413 2.56 -27.53 3.80
CA ALA A 413 3.02 -28.77 3.04
C ALA A 413 1.99 -29.75 2.28
N SER A 414 1.80 -29.76 0.91
CA SER A 414 0.75 -30.54 0.08
C SER A 414 1.31 -31.31 -1.14
N PRO A 415 0.54 -31.93 -2.11
CA PRO A 415 -0.87 -31.84 -2.64
C PRO A 415 -1.89 -32.96 -2.25
N TYR A 416 -3.18 -32.73 -2.54
CA TYR A 416 -4.38 -33.49 -2.08
C TYR A 416 -4.47 -34.99 -2.45
N ASN A 417 -5.18 -35.78 -1.60
CA ASN A 417 -5.97 -36.98 -2.00
C ASN A 417 -6.73 -37.68 -0.82
N SER A 418 -6.36 -37.53 0.46
CA SER A 418 -7.13 -37.97 1.65
C SER A 418 -6.31 -37.82 2.93
N ARG A 419 -6.95 -37.40 4.04
CA ARG A 419 -6.36 -37.00 5.34
C ARG A 419 -5.42 -35.77 5.20
N PRO A 420 -5.20 -34.95 6.24
CA PRO A 420 -4.90 -33.52 6.08
C PRO A 420 -3.59 -33.27 5.32
N ARG A 421 -3.65 -32.37 4.34
CA ARG A 421 -2.50 -31.98 3.50
C ARG A 421 -2.47 -30.45 3.39
N TYR A 422 -1.70 -29.83 4.29
CA TYR A 422 -1.11 -28.46 4.24
C TYR A 422 -0.55 -28.11 2.85
N MET A 423 0.05 -26.95 2.48
CA MET A 423 0.65 -26.63 1.14
C MET A 423 2.14 -26.17 1.05
N ALA A 424 3.00 -26.87 0.28
CA ALA A 424 4.46 -26.94 0.51
C ALA A 424 5.32 -25.73 0.12
N VAL A 425 5.51 -24.82 1.07
CA VAL A 425 6.58 -23.81 1.01
C VAL A 425 7.87 -24.42 1.57
N LYS A 426 8.69 -25.00 0.69
CA LYS A 426 10.08 -25.29 1.04
C LYS A 426 10.82 -23.97 1.16
N ASN A 427 11.08 -23.52 2.39
CA ASN A 427 12.07 -22.47 2.62
C ASN A 427 13.38 -22.91 1.99
N SER A 428 13.89 -22.10 1.06
CA SER A 428 15.27 -22.22 0.63
C SER A 428 16.16 -21.98 1.84
N LEU A 429 16.87 -23.02 2.29
CA LEU A 429 17.91 -22.85 3.29
C LEU A 429 19.22 -22.35 2.67
N ILE A 430 19.28 -22.19 1.34
CA ILE A 430 20.49 -21.73 0.63
C ILE A 430 20.97 -20.43 1.24
N GLY A 431 22.24 -20.43 1.64
CA GLY A 431 22.90 -19.30 2.27
C GLY A 431 22.79 -19.25 3.79
N THR A 432 21.88 -20.01 4.42
CA THR A 432 21.80 -20.15 5.88
C THR A 432 23.06 -20.80 6.44
N THR A 433 23.53 -20.28 7.57
CA THR A 433 24.75 -20.71 8.25
C THR A 433 24.41 -21.21 9.65
N PHE A 434 24.90 -22.39 10.02
CA PHE A 434 24.67 -23.06 11.31
C PHE A 434 26.00 -23.31 12.02
N LYS A 435 26.06 -23.02 13.32
CA LYS A 435 27.20 -23.26 14.21
C LYS A 435 26.98 -24.52 15.05
N ASP A 436 28.05 -25.00 15.68
CA ASP A 436 27.92 -26.00 16.74
C ASP A 436 26.95 -25.51 17.82
N VAL A 437 26.13 -26.43 18.35
CA VAL A 437 25.01 -26.24 19.29
C VAL A 437 23.82 -25.41 18.83
N ASP A 438 23.77 -24.93 17.57
CA ASP A 438 22.57 -24.24 17.05
C ASP A 438 21.35 -25.19 16.96
N THR A 439 20.15 -24.63 17.17
CA THR A 439 18.90 -25.30 16.79
C THR A 439 18.65 -25.12 15.30
N VAL A 440 18.73 -26.21 14.55
CA VAL A 440 18.53 -26.30 13.10
C VAL A 440 17.12 -26.81 12.83
N ASN A 441 16.27 -25.95 12.28
CA ASN A 441 14.97 -26.33 11.72
C ASN A 441 15.17 -26.68 10.24
N LEU A 442 15.02 -27.95 9.88
CA LEU A 442 15.09 -28.39 8.47
C LEU A 442 13.72 -28.50 7.81
N GLY A 443 12.63 -28.16 8.50
CA GLY A 443 11.27 -28.38 8.01
C GLY A 443 10.95 -29.86 7.78
N ASN A 444 10.05 -30.15 6.83
CA ASN A 444 9.60 -31.50 6.50
C ASN A 444 9.98 -31.89 5.06
N ASP A 445 10.25 -33.18 4.86
CA ASP A 445 10.71 -33.79 3.60
C ASP A 445 11.92 -33.09 2.99
N VAL A 446 12.87 -32.69 3.84
CA VAL A 446 14.19 -32.21 3.40
C VAL A 446 15.13 -33.38 3.18
N TYR A 447 15.77 -33.37 2.03
CA TYR A 447 16.77 -34.35 1.65
C TYR A 447 18.16 -33.72 1.66
N VAL A 448 19.13 -34.45 2.19
CA VAL A 448 20.55 -34.09 2.16
C VAL A 448 21.38 -35.22 1.61
N TYR A 449 22.56 -34.88 1.07
CA TYR A 449 23.57 -35.86 0.72
C TYR A 449 24.28 -36.38 1.98
N TYR A 450 24.23 -37.68 2.16
CA TYR A 450 25.16 -38.44 2.98
C TYR A 450 26.22 -39.01 2.03
N ASP A 451 27.41 -38.40 2.08
CA ASP A 451 28.59 -38.86 1.35
C ASP A 451 28.55 -38.74 -0.19
N ASP A 452 27.73 -37.84 -0.74
CA ASP A 452 27.49 -37.61 -2.18
C ASP A 452 26.88 -38.80 -2.98
N GLU A 453 26.95 -40.02 -2.44
CA GLU A 453 26.37 -41.24 -3.02
C GLU A 453 24.95 -41.56 -2.50
N TYR A 454 24.63 -41.20 -1.25
CA TYR A 454 23.36 -41.55 -0.61
C TYR A 454 22.54 -40.33 -0.23
N ILE A 455 21.22 -40.42 -0.38
CA ILE A 455 20.29 -39.32 -0.11
C ILE A 455 19.39 -39.73 1.07
N TYR A 456 19.38 -38.93 2.13
CA TYR A 456 18.58 -39.18 3.34
C TYR A 456 17.51 -38.11 3.52
N ASN A 457 16.28 -38.53 3.83
CA ASN A 457 15.23 -37.65 4.34
C ASN A 457 15.52 -37.35 5.82
N ILE A 458 15.66 -36.08 6.15
CA ILE A 458 15.84 -35.56 7.51
C ILE A 458 14.86 -34.42 7.72
N SER A 459 14.03 -34.52 8.75
CA SER A 459 12.84 -33.68 8.94
C SER A 459 12.63 -33.38 10.42
N GLY A 460 12.48 -32.10 10.75
CA GLY A 460 12.22 -31.61 12.12
C GLY A 460 13.26 -30.62 12.64
N ASP A 461 13.15 -30.37 13.95
CA ASP A 461 14.05 -29.52 14.73
C ASP A 461 15.13 -30.35 15.42
N TYR A 462 16.39 -29.97 15.22
CA TYR A 462 17.54 -30.67 15.74
C TYR A 462 18.55 -29.71 16.35
N THR A 463 19.16 -30.06 17.48
CA THR A 463 20.42 -29.42 17.88
C THR A 463 21.54 -29.96 17.02
N LEU A 464 22.25 -29.09 16.29
CA LEU A 464 23.46 -29.45 15.57
C LEU A 464 24.59 -29.67 16.58
N ARG A 465 25.37 -30.76 16.44
CA ARG A 465 26.60 -30.95 17.21
C ARG A 465 27.74 -31.40 16.32
N TYR A 466 28.87 -30.71 16.36
CA TYR A 466 30.08 -31.20 15.72
C TYR A 466 30.55 -32.51 16.38
N LEU A 467 30.91 -33.51 15.57
CA LEU A 467 31.42 -34.79 16.04
C LEU A 467 32.91 -34.95 15.79
N ALA A 468 33.29 -34.98 14.51
CA ALA A 468 34.61 -35.41 14.08
C ALA A 468 34.91 -35.02 12.63
N TRP A 469 36.20 -35.06 12.31
CA TRP A 469 36.75 -34.99 10.97
C TRP A 469 37.04 -36.43 10.48
N ASP A 470 36.53 -36.78 9.30
CA ASP A 470 36.85 -38.05 8.64
C ASP A 470 37.99 -37.85 7.63
N MET A 471 39.22 -38.17 8.09
CA MET A 471 40.43 -38.11 7.27
C MET A 471 40.39 -39.02 6.03
N GLY A 472 39.61 -40.11 6.06
CA GLY A 472 39.55 -41.06 4.96
C GLY A 472 38.63 -40.61 3.82
N ARG A 473 37.74 -39.64 4.09
CA ARG A 473 36.70 -39.18 3.14
C ARG A 473 36.74 -37.69 2.84
N HIS A 474 37.58 -36.93 3.55
CA HIS A 474 37.70 -35.47 3.43
C HIS A 474 36.37 -34.74 3.80
N LYS A 475 35.77 -35.11 4.95
CA LYS A 475 34.46 -34.57 5.40
C LYS A 475 34.39 -34.31 6.91
N HIS A 476 33.77 -33.20 7.30
CA HIS A 476 33.38 -32.91 8.69
C HIS A 476 31.96 -33.43 8.97
N ASN A 477 31.80 -34.17 10.07
CA ASN A 477 30.52 -34.78 10.45
C ASN A 477 29.88 -34.04 11.61
N TYR A 478 28.58 -33.73 11.47
CA TYR A 478 27.75 -33.08 12.48
C TYR A 478 26.54 -33.95 12.79
N GLN A 479 26.25 -34.19 14.07
CA GLN A 479 25.05 -34.87 14.54
C GLN A 479 23.85 -33.93 14.54
N LEU A 480 22.67 -34.49 14.26
CA LEU A 480 21.38 -33.82 14.41
C LEU A 480 20.60 -34.47 15.57
N GLY A 481 20.50 -33.73 16.68
CA GLY A 481 19.85 -34.18 17.91
C GLY A 481 20.55 -35.38 18.57
N ASN A 482 19.80 -36.17 19.33
CA ASN A 482 20.33 -37.33 20.07
C ASN A 482 20.30 -38.65 19.25
N GLY A 483 20.16 -38.58 17.93
CA GLY A 483 19.88 -39.72 17.04
C GLY A 483 21.08 -40.21 16.23
N ARG A 484 20.82 -41.12 15.28
CA ARG A 484 21.79 -41.62 14.28
C ARG A 484 21.83 -40.77 12.99
N THR A 485 21.41 -39.51 13.08
CA THR A 485 21.24 -38.62 11.93
C THR A 485 22.41 -37.64 11.86
N TYR A 486 23.03 -37.51 10.69
CA TYR A 486 24.23 -36.69 10.51
C TYR A 486 24.19 -35.87 9.21
N ILE A 487 24.86 -34.72 9.23
CA ILE A 487 25.26 -33.96 8.04
C ILE A 487 26.76 -34.14 7.86
N SER A 488 27.19 -34.54 6.66
CA SER A 488 28.60 -34.60 6.27
C SER A 488 28.91 -33.44 5.33
N VAL A 489 29.92 -32.65 5.67
CA VAL A 489 30.31 -31.45 4.94
C VAL A 489 31.69 -31.66 4.32
N PRO A 490 31.82 -31.71 2.97
CA PRO A 490 33.11 -31.82 2.30
C PRO A 490 34.03 -30.64 2.63
N ASP A 491 35.30 -30.94 2.89
CA ASP A 491 36.38 -29.99 3.09
C ASP A 491 37.73 -30.64 2.75
N ASP A 492 38.72 -29.88 2.30
CA ASP A 492 40.08 -30.37 2.03
C ASP A 492 41.14 -29.86 3.02
N THR A 493 40.75 -29.04 4.01
CA THR A 493 41.68 -28.42 4.96
C THR A 493 41.88 -29.23 6.25
N GLY A 494 40.88 -30.03 6.65
CA GLY A 494 40.84 -30.79 7.90
C GLY A 494 40.83 -29.91 9.17
N LYS A 495 40.65 -28.60 9.03
CA LYS A 495 40.46 -27.67 10.14
C LYS A 495 39.00 -27.72 10.57
N ILE A 496 38.74 -27.71 11.88
CA ILE A 496 37.37 -27.66 12.40
C ILE A 496 36.71 -26.34 11.91
N PRO A 497 35.60 -26.40 11.15
CA PRO A 497 34.90 -25.20 10.67
C PRO A 497 34.27 -24.43 11.84
N THR A 498 34.23 -23.10 11.75
CA THR A 498 33.52 -22.25 12.71
C THR A 498 32.01 -22.29 12.51
N ALA A 499 31.55 -22.64 11.30
CA ALA A 499 30.18 -22.92 10.96
C ALA A 499 30.08 -23.79 9.69
N ILE A 500 28.87 -24.23 9.36
CA ILE A 500 28.53 -24.83 8.05
C ILE A 500 27.47 -23.98 7.37
N ARG A 501 27.53 -23.86 6.05
CA ARG A 501 26.56 -23.10 5.25
C ARG A 501 25.90 -23.99 4.23
N VAL A 502 24.60 -23.84 4.02
CA VAL A 502 23.91 -24.48 2.89
C VAL A 502 24.35 -23.77 1.61
N ALA A 503 25.12 -24.47 0.78
CA ALA A 503 25.77 -23.91 -0.39
C ALA A 503 24.86 -23.93 -1.63
N SER A 504 24.07 -24.99 -1.80
CA SER A 504 23.21 -25.19 -2.98
C SER A 504 22.13 -26.26 -2.75
N GLY A 505 21.22 -26.39 -3.71
CA GLY A 505 20.15 -27.38 -3.73
C GLY A 505 18.84 -26.88 -3.12
N SER A 506 17.73 -27.55 -3.41
CA SER A 506 16.37 -27.22 -2.97
C SER A 506 15.88 -28.09 -1.81
N GLY A 507 16.72 -29.00 -1.30
CA GLY A 507 16.36 -29.95 -0.27
C GLY A 507 15.31 -30.96 -0.73
N THR A 508 15.20 -31.23 -2.03
CA THR A 508 14.29 -32.26 -2.59
C THR A 508 15.04 -33.57 -2.84
N ALA A 509 14.34 -34.70 -2.98
CA ALA A 509 15.00 -35.98 -3.27
C ALA A 509 15.75 -35.99 -4.62
N LEU A 510 15.37 -35.11 -5.55
CA LEU A 510 16.01 -34.94 -6.86
C LEU A 510 17.11 -33.87 -6.86
N ASP A 511 17.09 -32.96 -5.89
CA ASP A 511 18.07 -31.88 -5.71
C ASP A 511 18.26 -31.61 -4.19
N PRO A 512 19.01 -32.50 -3.49
CA PRO A 512 19.22 -32.40 -2.04
C PRO A 512 20.11 -31.21 -1.66
N TYR A 513 19.99 -30.73 -0.42
CA TYR A 513 20.88 -29.67 0.06
C TYR A 513 22.33 -30.15 0.14
N LYS A 514 23.23 -29.28 -0.31
CA LYS A 514 24.68 -29.41 -0.15
C LYS A 514 25.19 -28.37 0.84
N PHE A 515 26.16 -28.76 1.66
CA PHE A 515 26.76 -27.91 2.68
C PHE A 515 28.23 -27.64 2.34
N SER A 516 28.72 -26.46 2.71
CA SER A 516 30.13 -26.09 2.66
C SER A 516 30.63 -25.66 4.05
N ALA A 517 31.90 -25.95 4.35
CA ALA A 517 32.55 -25.43 5.55
C ALA A 517 32.67 -23.89 5.51
N VAL A 518 32.63 -23.28 6.69
CA VAL A 518 32.93 -21.85 6.91
C VAL A 518 34.03 -21.76 7.97
N TYR A 519 35.03 -20.92 7.72
CA TYR A 519 36.22 -20.73 8.56
C TYR A 519 36.24 -19.35 9.20
#